data_AF-R9INY1-F1
#
_entry.id   AF-R9INY1-F1
#
_cell.length_a   1.000
_cell.length_b   1.000
_cell.length_c   1.000
_cell.angle_alpha   90.00
_cell.angle_beta   90.00
_cell.angle_gamma   90.00
#
_symmetry.space_group_name_H-M   'P 1'
#
loop_
_entity.id
_entity.type
_entity.pdbx_description
1 polymer ?
#
loop_
_entity_poly.entity_id
_entity_poly.type
_entity_poly.pdbx_seq_one_letter_code
_entity_poly.pdbx_strand_id
1 'polypeptide(L)'
;MEKNLTQGSIKKHYFKYLGVAFGGSMISCIYGLVDVAVVGQYQGPQGTAALSIVAPIWTILYSLGILTGSGGSVKYTYYKAQGKTDEANACFTLSLSFTSAIAVVCWIGLTVFDDQLLCLFGADDILLPLAKTYLRPIQFVIPAYPFTQMLAAYLTNDNAPGFAAFATLCGGCFNIFGDLYFVFGLDMGIFGAGLATAIGVTLTIAVMVSHFFSRKNALRLSRVHDCIHKTKELVFNGCSTFVSEIAMGIIAMLFNRQIMNYLGSDALAVFGVIVQISGLVQCFTYAVGQAAQPIISENYSVHHWERIRETRKYSLICATIIR
;
A
#
# COMPACT_ATOMS: atom_id res chain seq x y z
N MET A 1 27.34 4.89 -9.51
CA MET A 1 27.39 4.27 -8.18
C MET A 1 26.27 3.23 -8.12
N GLU A 2 26.66 1.96 -8.27
CA GLU A 2 25.88 0.71 -8.45
C GLU A 2 24.37 0.86 -8.72
N LYS A 3 24.02 0.95 -10.01
CA LYS A 3 22.63 0.93 -10.52
C LYS A 3 22.13 -0.50 -10.85
N ASN A 4 22.93 -1.51 -10.59
CA ASN A 4 22.71 -2.88 -11.07
C ASN A 4 22.81 -3.85 -9.89
N LEU A 5 21.70 -4.48 -9.50
CA LEU A 5 21.64 -5.43 -8.37
C LEU A 5 22.23 -6.80 -8.71
N THR A 6 22.60 -7.01 -9.98
CA THR A 6 23.27 -8.24 -10.45
C THR A 6 24.77 -8.25 -10.16
N GLN A 7 25.36 -7.10 -9.85
CA GLN A 7 26.79 -6.94 -9.55
C GLN A 7 26.98 -6.43 -8.11
N GLY A 8 28.16 -6.63 -7.52
CA GLY A 8 28.48 -6.15 -6.17
C GLY A 8 27.95 -7.03 -5.02
N SER A 9 28.07 -6.52 -3.79
CA SER A 9 27.80 -7.27 -2.55
C SER A 9 26.30 -7.34 -2.23
N ILE A 10 25.74 -8.56 -2.25
CA ILE A 10 24.33 -8.84 -1.90
C ILE A 10 24.01 -8.35 -0.51
N LYS A 11 24.92 -8.56 0.46
CA LYS A 11 24.75 -8.06 1.83
C LYS A 11 24.49 -6.55 1.83
N LYS A 12 25.31 -5.78 1.12
CA LYS A 12 25.19 -4.31 1.08
C LYS A 12 23.90 -3.87 0.40
N HIS A 13 23.51 -4.50 -0.72
CA HIS A 13 22.25 -4.19 -1.40
C HIS A 13 21.05 -4.55 -0.52
N TYR A 14 21.04 -5.75 0.05
CA TYR A 14 19.96 -6.25 0.89
C TYR A 14 19.73 -5.34 2.10
N PHE A 15 20.76 -5.02 2.90
CA PHE A 15 20.59 -4.18 4.07
C PHE A 15 20.24 -2.72 3.73
N LYS A 16 20.69 -2.21 2.58
CA LYS A 16 20.27 -0.89 2.08
C LYS A 16 18.78 -0.88 1.74
N TYR A 17 18.32 -1.88 0.99
CA TYR A 17 16.90 -2.00 0.63
C TYR A 17 16.03 -2.28 1.86
N LEU A 18 16.53 -3.09 2.81
CA LEU A 18 15.86 -3.36 4.07
C LEU A 18 15.67 -2.10 4.90
N GLY A 19 16.70 -1.27 5.08
CA GLY A 19 16.57 -0.01 5.82
C GLY A 19 15.57 0.95 5.18
N VAL A 20 15.55 1.03 3.85
CA VAL A 20 14.60 1.87 3.10
C VAL A 20 13.17 1.33 3.23
N ALA A 21 12.97 0.02 3.02
CA ALA A 21 11.66 -0.62 3.14
C ALA A 21 11.12 -0.56 4.58
N PHE A 22 12.01 -0.72 5.57
CA PHE A 22 11.65 -0.59 6.97
C PHE A 22 11.22 0.84 7.31
N GLY A 23 11.99 1.84 6.90
CA GLY A 23 11.63 3.25 7.12
C GLY A 23 10.28 3.61 6.47
N GLY A 24 10.03 3.12 5.25
CA GLY A 24 8.77 3.33 4.54
C GLY A 24 7.56 2.61 5.16
N SER A 25 7.73 1.37 5.62
CA SER A 25 6.63 0.63 6.29
C SER A 25 6.37 1.16 7.70
N MET A 26 7.42 1.57 8.42
CA MET A 26 7.30 2.07 9.79
C MET A 26 6.55 3.41 9.85
N ILE A 27 6.82 4.34 8.91
CA ILE A 27 6.04 5.58 8.85
C ILE A 27 4.56 5.29 8.58
N SER A 28 4.26 4.26 7.78
CA SER A 28 2.88 3.86 7.53
C SER A 28 2.14 3.37 8.77
N CYS A 29 2.83 2.59 9.61
CA CYS A 29 2.26 2.14 10.88
C CYS A 29 2.14 3.29 11.90
N ILE A 30 3.12 4.20 11.95
CA ILE A 30 3.09 5.34 12.88
C ILE A 30 1.90 6.24 12.56
N TYR A 31 1.70 6.63 11.29
CA TYR A 31 0.58 7.52 10.97
C TYR A 31 -0.76 6.83 11.21
N GLY A 32 -0.90 5.53 10.92
CA GLY A 32 -2.13 4.78 11.23
C GLY A 32 -2.41 4.69 12.73
N LEU A 33 -1.37 4.61 13.57
CA LEU A 33 -1.51 4.66 15.03
C LEU A 33 -1.92 6.06 15.51
N VAL A 34 -1.34 7.11 14.92
CA VAL A 34 -1.72 8.50 15.21
C VAL A 34 -3.17 8.76 14.83
N ASP A 35 -3.62 8.34 13.64
CA ASP A 35 -5.00 8.48 13.17
C ASP A 35 -5.99 7.89 14.19
N VAL A 36 -5.73 6.64 14.61
CA VAL A 36 -6.54 5.95 15.63
C VAL A 36 -6.47 6.64 16.99
N ALA A 37 -5.30 7.09 17.42
CA ALA A 37 -5.13 7.75 18.71
C ALA A 37 -5.83 9.12 18.76
N VAL A 38 -5.69 9.92 17.70
CA VAL A 38 -6.26 11.27 17.58
C VAL A 38 -7.78 11.19 17.51
N VAL A 39 -8.33 10.34 16.62
CA VAL A 39 -9.77 10.14 16.51
C VAL A 39 -10.34 9.52 17.79
N GLY A 40 -9.66 8.54 18.37
CA GLY A 40 -10.09 7.92 19.63
C GLY A 40 -10.10 8.90 20.79
N GLN A 41 -9.18 9.86 20.83
CA GLN A 41 -9.13 10.89 21.87
C GLN A 41 -10.22 11.97 21.67
N TYR A 42 -10.54 12.35 20.43
CA TYR A 42 -11.56 13.37 20.16
C TYR A 42 -12.99 12.79 20.23
N GLN A 43 -13.24 11.67 19.55
CA GLN A 43 -14.57 11.04 19.43
C GLN A 43 -14.85 9.94 20.45
N GLY A 44 -13.85 9.55 21.26
CA GLY A 44 -13.97 8.42 22.17
C GLY A 44 -13.96 7.06 21.45
N PRO A 45 -14.39 5.98 22.14
CA PRO A 45 -14.35 4.62 21.62
C PRO A 45 -15.09 4.44 20.29
N GLN A 46 -16.18 5.18 20.08
CA GLN A 46 -16.96 5.12 18.83
C GLN A 46 -16.15 5.60 17.61
N GLY A 47 -15.25 6.58 17.80
CA GLY A 47 -14.37 7.05 16.73
C GLY A 47 -13.40 5.95 16.27
N THR A 48 -12.73 5.30 17.21
CA THR A 48 -11.84 4.17 16.91
C THR A 48 -12.59 3.00 16.27
N ALA A 49 -13.79 2.68 16.77
CA ALA A 49 -14.63 1.65 16.18
C ALA A 49 -15.04 1.98 14.73
N ALA A 50 -15.36 3.25 14.44
CA ALA A 50 -15.66 3.69 13.08
C ALA A 50 -14.45 3.55 12.13
N LEU A 51 -13.23 3.87 12.58
CA LEU A 51 -12.02 3.63 11.79
C LEU A 51 -11.79 2.15 11.51
N SER A 52 -12.02 1.28 12.50
CA SER A 52 -11.93 -0.18 12.32
C SER A 52 -12.91 -0.70 11.26
N ILE A 53 -14.13 -0.15 11.18
CA ILE A 53 -15.12 -0.50 10.15
C ILE A 53 -14.67 -0.06 8.76
N VAL A 54 -13.98 1.07 8.65
CA VAL A 54 -13.47 1.59 7.37
C VAL A 54 -12.21 0.85 6.91
N ALA A 55 -11.43 0.26 7.82
CA ALA A 55 -10.15 -0.39 7.50
C ALA A 55 -10.19 -1.42 6.34
N PRO A 56 -11.20 -2.30 6.21
CA PRO A 56 -11.32 -3.20 5.06
C PRO A 56 -11.34 -2.49 3.69
N ILE A 57 -11.87 -1.26 3.60
CA ILE A 57 -11.86 -0.46 2.37
C ILE A 57 -10.41 -0.18 1.95
N TRP A 58 -9.58 0.27 2.90
CA TRP A 58 -8.18 0.55 2.64
C TRP A 58 -7.42 -0.71 2.21
N THR A 59 -7.67 -1.86 2.86
CA THR A 59 -7.05 -3.13 2.48
C THR A 59 -7.44 -3.58 1.07
N ILE A 60 -8.71 -3.42 0.69
CA ILE A 60 -9.16 -3.73 -0.67
C ILE A 60 -8.43 -2.84 -1.69
N LEU A 61 -8.43 -1.53 -1.49
CA LEU A 61 -7.76 -0.60 -2.42
C LEU A 61 -6.24 -0.84 -2.49
N TYR A 62 -5.61 -1.15 -1.35
CA TYR A 62 -4.21 -1.51 -1.25
C TYR A 62 -3.90 -2.79 -2.04
N SER A 63 -4.71 -3.84 -1.87
CA SER A 63 -4.54 -5.13 -2.55
C SER A 63 -4.59 -4.99 -4.08
N LEU A 64 -5.46 -4.11 -4.59
CA LEU A 64 -5.60 -3.85 -6.03
C LEU A 64 -4.38 -3.13 -6.60
N GLY A 65 -3.80 -2.19 -5.85
CA GLY A 65 -2.54 -1.55 -6.23
C GLY A 65 -1.36 -2.53 -6.23
N ILE A 66 -1.33 -3.48 -5.29
CA ILE A 66 -0.33 -4.56 -5.26
C ILE A 66 -0.48 -5.51 -6.46
N LEU A 67 -1.72 -5.88 -6.81
CA LEU A 67 -2.00 -6.77 -7.94
C LEU A 67 -1.31 -6.29 -9.22
N THR A 68 -1.48 -5.00 -9.54
CA THR A 68 -0.93 -4.39 -10.75
C THR A 68 0.52 -3.94 -10.59
N GLY A 69 0.90 -3.52 -9.38
CA GLY A 69 2.25 -3.11 -9.01
C GLY A 69 3.24 -4.27 -9.06
N SER A 70 3.07 -5.26 -8.18
CA SER A 70 3.97 -6.41 -8.07
C SER A 70 3.93 -7.29 -9.31
N GLY A 71 2.75 -7.51 -9.89
CA GLY A 71 2.61 -8.32 -11.11
C GLY A 71 3.29 -7.68 -12.33
N GLY A 72 3.16 -6.36 -12.47
CA GLY A 72 3.72 -5.61 -13.59
C GLY A 72 5.21 -5.27 -13.43
N SER A 73 5.66 -4.93 -12.22
CA SER A 73 7.03 -4.50 -11.95
C SER A 73 8.05 -5.63 -12.11
N VAL A 74 7.69 -6.87 -11.78
CA VAL A 74 8.54 -8.05 -12.00
C VAL A 74 8.81 -8.26 -13.49
N LYS A 75 7.76 -8.20 -14.32
CA LYS A 75 7.88 -8.35 -15.78
C LYS A 75 8.60 -7.15 -16.41
N TYR A 76 8.38 -5.95 -15.89
CA TYR A 76 9.15 -4.76 -16.27
C TYR A 76 10.66 -4.99 -16.08
N THR A 77 11.09 -5.46 -14.89
CA THR A 77 12.50 -5.76 -14.60
C THR A 77 13.04 -6.84 -15.55
N TYR A 78 12.25 -7.87 -15.84
CA TYR A 78 12.62 -8.96 -16.75
C TYR A 78 12.87 -8.51 -18.19
N TYR A 79 11.97 -7.71 -18.76
CA TYR A 79 12.16 -7.18 -20.12
C TYR A 79 13.28 -6.14 -20.18
N LYS A 80 13.39 -5.30 -19.16
CA LYS A 80 14.47 -4.31 -19.05
C LYS A 80 15.85 -4.97 -19.01
N ALA A 81 16.01 -6.08 -18.27
CA ALA A 81 17.26 -6.83 -18.22
C ALA A 81 17.67 -7.43 -19.58
N GLN A 82 16.70 -7.71 -20.46
CA GLN A 82 16.94 -8.19 -21.84
C GLN A 82 17.18 -7.06 -22.86
N GLY A 83 17.18 -5.79 -22.43
CA GLY A 83 17.26 -4.64 -23.33
C GLY A 83 15.96 -4.36 -24.11
N LYS A 84 14.89 -5.09 -23.82
CA LYS A 84 13.55 -4.97 -24.42
C LYS A 84 12.76 -3.82 -23.78
N THR A 85 13.21 -2.60 -24.09
CA THR A 85 12.73 -1.37 -23.41
C THR A 85 11.26 -1.08 -23.73
N ASP A 86 10.82 -1.36 -24.94
CA ASP A 86 9.43 -1.09 -25.36
C ASP A 86 8.45 -2.04 -24.65
N GLU A 87 8.81 -3.31 -24.49
CA GLU A 87 8.02 -4.31 -23.77
C GLU A 87 7.99 -4.03 -22.26
N ALA A 88 9.10 -3.55 -21.69
CA ALA A 88 9.14 -3.10 -20.30
C ALA A 88 8.16 -1.92 -20.09
N ASN A 89 8.22 -0.89 -20.96
CA ASN A 89 7.33 0.26 -20.91
C ASN A 89 5.86 -0.10 -21.19
N ALA A 90 5.61 -1.12 -22.02
CA ALA A 90 4.27 -1.66 -22.23
C ALA A 90 3.70 -2.30 -20.95
N CYS A 91 4.52 -2.99 -20.15
CA CYS A 91 4.09 -3.51 -18.83
C CYS A 91 3.64 -2.36 -17.91
N PHE A 92 4.41 -1.28 -17.82
CA PHE A 92 4.04 -0.10 -17.02
C PHE A 92 2.73 0.53 -17.50
N THR A 93 2.60 0.73 -18.82
CA THR A 93 1.39 1.30 -19.42
C THR A 93 0.17 0.43 -19.15
N LEU A 94 0.33 -0.89 -19.19
CA LEU A 94 -0.73 -1.85 -18.90
C LEU A 94 -1.13 -1.83 -17.42
N SER A 95 -0.17 -1.84 -16.49
CA SER A 95 -0.45 -1.69 -15.06
C SER A 95 -1.18 -0.38 -14.77
N LEU A 96 -0.75 0.73 -15.38
CA LEU A 96 -1.40 2.04 -15.22
C LEU A 96 -2.84 2.04 -15.73
N SER A 97 -3.07 1.47 -16.91
CA SER A 97 -4.40 1.40 -17.53
C SER A 97 -5.33 0.50 -16.73
N PHE A 98 -4.84 -0.67 -16.30
CA PHE A 98 -5.62 -1.63 -15.53
C PHE A 98 -5.93 -1.12 -14.11
N THR A 99 -4.96 -0.46 -13.46
CA THR A 99 -5.17 0.20 -12.16
C THR A 99 -6.21 1.32 -12.29
N SER A 100 -6.14 2.14 -13.34
CA SER A 100 -7.15 3.17 -13.61
C SER A 100 -8.55 2.57 -13.75
N ALA A 101 -8.69 1.50 -14.54
CA ALA A 101 -9.98 0.85 -14.76
C ALA A 101 -10.56 0.28 -13.45
N ILE A 102 -9.76 -0.44 -12.68
CA ILE A 102 -10.17 -1.00 -11.39
C ILE A 102 -10.49 0.11 -10.38
N ALA A 103 -9.66 1.16 -10.32
CA ALA A 103 -9.86 2.26 -9.39
C ALA A 103 -11.17 3.00 -9.65
N VAL A 104 -11.55 3.21 -10.92
CA VAL A 104 -12.85 3.79 -11.29
C VAL A 104 -14.00 2.88 -10.86
N VAL A 105 -13.89 1.56 -11.09
CA VAL A 105 -14.93 0.60 -10.67
C VAL A 105 -15.09 0.60 -9.14
N CYS A 106 -13.99 0.57 -8.39
CA CYS A 106 -14.03 0.63 -6.94
C CYS A 106 -14.57 1.95 -6.43
N TRP A 107 -14.21 3.07 -7.06
CA TRP A 107 -14.72 4.39 -6.69
C TRP A 107 -16.23 4.50 -6.91
N ILE A 108 -16.75 4.04 -8.06
CA ILE A 108 -18.19 3.99 -8.31
C ILE A 108 -18.88 3.08 -7.30
N GLY A 109 -18.33 1.89 -7.05
CA GLY A 109 -18.88 0.96 -6.06
C GLY A 109 -18.95 1.55 -4.65
N LEU A 110 -17.88 2.21 -4.21
CA LEU A 110 -17.79 2.82 -2.88
C LEU A 110 -18.62 4.09 -2.74
N THR A 111 -18.87 4.84 -3.82
CA THR A 111 -19.69 6.06 -3.76
C THR A 111 -21.18 5.78 -3.89
N VAL A 112 -21.56 4.72 -4.62
CA VAL A 112 -22.98 4.33 -4.81
C VAL A 112 -23.47 3.43 -3.68
N PHE A 113 -22.60 2.57 -3.13
CA PHE A 113 -22.96 1.57 -2.12
C PHE A 113 -22.24 1.80 -0.77
N ASP A 114 -21.91 3.05 -0.42
CA ASP A 114 -21.19 3.37 0.83
C ASP A 114 -21.90 2.78 2.07
N ASP A 115 -23.20 3.00 2.19
CA ASP A 115 -24.00 2.53 3.32
C ASP A 115 -24.03 1.01 3.41
N GLN A 116 -24.30 0.33 2.29
CA GLN A 116 -24.37 -1.13 2.26
C GLN A 116 -23.01 -1.77 2.56
N LEU A 117 -21.92 -1.17 2.07
CA LEU A 117 -20.57 -1.64 2.34
C LEU A 117 -20.18 -1.43 3.79
N LEU A 118 -20.45 -0.24 4.36
CA LEU A 118 -20.16 0.03 5.78
C LEU A 118 -20.96 -0.88 6.70
N CYS A 119 -22.25 -1.10 6.43
CA CYS A 119 -23.07 -2.06 7.18
C CYS A 119 -22.57 -3.50 7.01
N LEU A 120 -22.13 -3.88 5.80
CA LEU A 120 -21.50 -5.18 5.56
C LEU A 120 -20.22 -5.36 6.40
N PHE A 121 -19.46 -4.28 6.61
CA PHE A 121 -18.24 -4.26 7.41
C PHE A 121 -18.48 -4.17 8.92
N GLY A 122 -19.74 -4.09 9.34
CA GLY A 122 -20.15 -4.12 10.74
C GLY A 122 -20.62 -2.79 11.31
N ALA A 123 -20.88 -1.77 10.49
CA ALA A 123 -21.51 -0.54 10.97
C ALA A 123 -22.94 -0.78 11.46
N ASP A 124 -23.25 -0.26 12.64
CA ASP A 124 -24.60 -0.10 13.16
C ASP A 124 -25.08 1.36 12.99
N ASP A 125 -26.29 1.67 13.45
CA ASP A 125 -26.90 3.00 13.31
C ASP A 125 -26.09 4.12 13.97
N ILE A 126 -25.23 3.78 14.94
CA ILE A 126 -24.41 4.74 15.69
C ILE A 126 -23.08 4.99 14.96
N LEU A 127 -22.44 3.93 14.47
CA LEU A 127 -21.13 4.00 13.83
C LEU A 127 -21.20 4.40 12.36
N LEU A 128 -22.32 4.11 11.68
CA LEU A 128 -22.49 4.45 10.26
C LEU A 128 -22.29 5.94 9.97
N PRO A 129 -22.91 6.90 10.70
CA PRO A 129 -22.68 8.33 10.49
C PRO A 129 -21.22 8.76 10.70
N LEU A 130 -20.52 8.19 11.68
CA LEU A 130 -19.11 8.47 11.98
C LEU A 130 -18.21 7.97 10.84
N ALA A 131 -18.41 6.73 10.40
CA ALA A 131 -17.67 6.13 9.30
C ALA A 131 -17.88 6.90 7.98
N LYS A 132 -19.12 7.33 7.69
CA LYS A 132 -19.41 8.21 6.54
C LYS A 132 -18.71 9.56 6.65
N THR A 133 -18.67 10.14 7.85
CA THR A 133 -18.01 11.43 8.09
C THR A 133 -16.51 11.34 7.82
N TYR A 134 -15.87 10.24 8.22
CA TYR A 134 -14.49 9.93 7.86
C TYR A 134 -14.31 9.74 6.34
N LEU A 135 -15.22 9.01 5.69
CA LEU A 135 -15.11 8.69 4.26
C LEU A 135 -15.34 9.88 3.32
N ARG A 136 -16.11 10.89 3.70
CA ARG A 136 -16.41 12.06 2.86
C ARG A 136 -15.19 12.69 2.17
N PRO A 137 -14.12 13.10 2.89
CA PRO A 137 -12.92 13.62 2.25
C PRO A 137 -12.14 12.53 1.48
N ILE A 138 -12.18 11.29 1.96
CA ILE A 138 -11.47 10.16 1.36
C ILE A 138 -12.05 9.78 0.00
N GLN A 139 -13.35 9.98 -0.25
CA GLN A 139 -14.01 9.64 -1.51
C GLN A 139 -13.31 10.23 -2.74
N PHE A 140 -12.70 11.40 -2.62
CA PHE A 140 -11.95 12.04 -3.72
C PHE A 140 -10.60 11.39 -3.99
N VAL A 141 -10.05 10.67 -3.01
CA VAL A 141 -8.71 10.08 -3.04
C VAL A 141 -8.74 8.56 -3.24
N ILE A 142 -9.87 7.89 -2.98
CA ILE A 142 -10.11 6.48 -3.32
C ILE A 142 -9.60 6.10 -4.73
N PRO A 143 -9.93 6.82 -5.82
CA PRO A 143 -9.47 6.43 -7.15
C PRO A 143 -7.95 6.58 -7.30
N ALA A 144 -7.31 7.43 -6.50
CA ALA A 144 -5.88 7.65 -6.53
C ALA A 144 -5.10 6.64 -5.65
N TYR A 145 -5.71 6.13 -4.57
CA TYR A 145 -5.00 5.31 -3.57
C TYR A 145 -4.32 4.05 -4.14
N PRO A 146 -4.93 3.24 -5.03
CA PRO A 146 -4.25 2.07 -5.62
C PRO A 146 -2.94 2.42 -6.36
N PHE A 147 -2.82 3.65 -6.88
CA PHE A 147 -1.60 4.10 -7.55
C PHE A 147 -0.41 4.23 -6.58
N THR A 148 -0.63 4.42 -5.28
CA THR A 148 0.47 4.46 -4.30
C THR A 148 1.31 3.19 -4.34
N GLN A 149 0.67 2.02 -4.29
CA GLN A 149 1.34 0.72 -4.31
C GLN A 149 1.86 0.37 -5.70
N MET A 150 1.08 0.68 -6.75
CA MET A 150 1.51 0.45 -8.12
C MET A 150 2.80 1.24 -8.41
N LEU A 151 2.82 2.55 -8.15
CA LEU A 151 3.99 3.41 -8.40
C LEU A 151 5.16 3.03 -7.50
N ALA A 152 4.94 2.73 -6.21
CA ALA A 152 6.00 2.30 -5.31
C ALA A 152 6.71 1.03 -5.81
N ALA A 153 5.95 0.04 -6.31
CA ALA A 153 6.51 -1.19 -6.86
C ALA A 153 7.38 -0.92 -8.11
N TYR A 154 6.91 -0.07 -9.03
CA TYR A 154 7.67 0.29 -10.23
C TYR A 154 8.91 1.13 -9.92
N LEU A 155 8.82 2.12 -9.03
CA LEU A 155 9.96 2.93 -8.60
C LEU A 155 11.03 2.09 -7.90
N THR A 156 10.61 1.15 -7.07
CA THR A 156 11.52 0.21 -6.39
C THR A 156 12.25 -0.69 -7.37
N ASN A 157 11.53 -1.19 -8.39
CA ASN A 157 12.12 -2.01 -9.46
C ASN A 157 12.90 -1.17 -10.50
N ASP A 158 12.69 0.15 -10.57
CA ASP A 158 13.49 1.09 -11.36
C ASP A 158 14.71 1.64 -10.58
N ASN A 159 15.22 0.89 -9.59
CA ASN A 159 16.38 1.27 -8.78
C ASN A 159 16.21 2.60 -8.01
N ALA A 160 14.97 3.04 -7.75
CA ALA A 160 14.64 4.22 -6.97
C ALA A 160 13.84 3.91 -5.68
N PRO A 161 14.16 2.85 -4.90
CA PRO A 161 13.40 2.51 -3.68
C PRO A 161 13.42 3.64 -2.65
N GLY A 162 14.54 4.37 -2.55
CA GLY A 162 14.66 5.51 -1.63
C GLY A 162 13.71 6.66 -1.99
N PHE A 163 13.38 6.83 -3.27
CA PHE A 163 12.43 7.84 -3.71
C PHE A 163 10.99 7.43 -3.39
N ALA A 164 10.65 6.15 -3.59
CA ALA A 164 9.35 5.61 -3.17
C ALA A 164 9.14 5.75 -1.66
N ALA A 165 10.13 5.37 -0.85
CA ALA A 165 10.06 5.53 0.61
C ALA A 165 10.00 7.00 1.04
N PHE A 166 10.75 7.89 0.38
CA PHE A 166 10.68 9.32 0.64
C PHE A 166 9.28 9.90 0.37
N ALA A 167 8.64 9.48 -0.74
CA ALA A 167 7.28 9.91 -1.06
C ALA A 167 6.27 9.48 0.02
N THR A 168 6.33 8.22 0.46
CA THR A 168 5.50 7.71 1.56
C THR A 168 5.78 8.45 2.88
N LEU A 169 7.04 8.77 3.15
CA LEU A 169 7.42 9.54 4.33
C LEU A 169 6.84 10.95 4.30
N CYS A 170 6.94 11.66 3.18
CA CYS A 170 6.34 13.00 3.04
C CYS A 170 4.83 12.97 3.29
N GLY A 171 4.11 12.01 2.70
CA GLY A 171 2.68 11.85 2.91
C GLY A 171 2.30 11.49 4.34
N GLY A 172 3.02 10.53 4.94
CA GLY A 172 2.80 10.10 6.33
C GLY A 172 3.11 11.20 7.35
N CYS A 173 4.19 11.96 7.16
CA CYS A 173 4.49 13.10 8.02
C CYS A 173 3.43 14.21 7.91
N PHE A 174 2.94 14.48 6.69
CA PHE A 174 1.82 15.42 6.52
C PHE A 174 0.56 14.89 7.19
N ASN A 175 0.26 13.60 7.05
CA ASN A 175 -0.92 13.00 7.68
C ASN A 175 -0.88 13.13 9.21
N ILE A 176 0.24 12.79 9.86
CA ILE A 176 0.42 12.97 11.32
C ILE A 176 0.19 14.43 11.74
N PHE A 177 0.78 15.38 11.01
CA PHE A 177 0.60 16.80 11.28
C PHE A 177 -0.86 17.24 11.05
N GLY A 178 -1.46 16.77 9.96
CA GLY A 178 -2.82 17.07 9.55
C GLY A 178 -3.85 16.52 10.53
N ASP A 179 -3.64 15.32 11.07
CA ASP A 179 -4.52 14.73 12.08
C ASP A 179 -4.55 15.65 13.31
N LEU A 180 -3.38 16.01 13.86
CA LEU A 180 -3.32 16.89 15.02
C LEU A 180 -3.93 18.28 14.74
N TYR A 181 -3.63 18.86 13.58
CA TYR A 181 -4.07 20.21 13.25
C TYR A 181 -5.54 20.30 12.84
N PHE A 182 -6.03 19.40 11.97
CA PHE A 182 -7.43 19.44 11.54
C PHE A 182 -8.38 18.91 12.60
N VAL A 183 -7.99 17.87 13.34
CA VAL A 183 -8.88 17.27 14.36
C VAL A 183 -8.98 18.18 15.57
N PHE A 184 -7.86 18.60 16.17
CA PHE A 184 -7.86 19.42 17.39
C PHE A 184 -7.73 20.92 17.14
N GLY A 185 -7.02 21.35 16.10
CA GLY A 185 -6.79 22.78 15.85
C GLY A 185 -7.96 23.47 15.15
N LEU A 186 -8.69 22.75 14.29
CA LEU A 186 -9.88 23.25 13.57
C LEU A 186 -11.19 22.64 14.06
N ASP A 187 -11.16 21.82 15.11
CA ASP A 187 -12.31 21.10 15.68
C ASP A 187 -13.13 20.31 14.63
N MET A 188 -12.46 19.76 13.62
CA MET A 188 -13.11 19.02 12.54
C MET A 188 -13.40 17.55 12.92
N GLY A 189 -12.94 17.09 14.09
CA GLY A 189 -13.15 15.73 14.57
C GLY A 189 -12.72 14.66 13.55
N ILE A 190 -13.48 13.57 13.45
CA ILE A 190 -13.19 12.46 12.53
C ILE A 190 -13.18 12.86 11.04
N PHE A 191 -13.85 13.94 10.64
CA PHE A 191 -13.75 14.47 9.28
C PHE A 191 -12.34 15.02 9.00
N GLY A 192 -11.73 15.68 9.99
CA GLY A 192 -10.37 16.21 9.91
C GLY A 192 -9.33 15.11 9.68
N ALA A 193 -9.48 13.98 10.38
CA ALA A 193 -8.63 12.79 10.22
C ALA A 193 -8.72 12.19 8.81
N GLY A 194 -9.94 12.05 8.28
CA GLY A 194 -10.15 11.64 6.89
C GLY A 194 -9.53 12.62 5.88
N LEU A 195 -9.59 13.93 6.15
CA LEU A 195 -9.00 14.96 5.30
C LEU A 195 -7.48 14.95 5.32
N ALA A 196 -6.87 14.79 6.49
CA ALA A 196 -5.43 14.61 6.63
C ALA A 196 -4.93 13.40 5.85
N THR A 197 -5.66 12.28 5.93
CA THR A 197 -5.35 11.05 5.20
C THR A 197 -5.46 11.27 3.69
N ALA A 198 -6.54 11.91 3.23
CA ALA A 198 -6.73 12.24 1.83
C ALA A 198 -5.55 13.07 1.27
N ILE A 199 -5.18 14.16 1.95
CA ILE A 199 -4.08 15.01 1.51
C ILE A 199 -2.74 14.27 1.59
N GLY A 200 -2.49 13.49 2.64
CA GLY A 200 -1.26 12.70 2.78
C GLY A 200 -1.05 11.71 1.63
N VAL A 201 -2.12 11.02 1.20
CA VAL A 201 -2.09 10.14 0.03
C VAL A 201 -1.87 10.94 -1.26
N THR A 202 -2.58 12.06 -1.45
CA THR A 202 -2.38 12.93 -2.62
C THR A 202 -0.94 13.44 -2.71
N LEU A 203 -0.34 13.84 -1.59
CA LEU A 203 1.07 14.26 -1.53
C LEU A 203 2.01 13.09 -1.86
N THR A 204 1.75 11.90 -1.33
CA THR A 204 2.53 10.69 -1.65
C THR A 204 2.56 10.45 -3.16
N ILE A 205 1.39 10.47 -3.79
CA ILE A 205 1.26 10.26 -5.24
C ILE A 205 1.92 11.40 -6.02
N ALA A 206 1.72 12.65 -5.62
CA ALA A 206 2.31 13.80 -6.29
C ALA A 206 3.85 13.73 -6.28
N VAL A 207 4.45 13.35 -5.14
CA VAL A 207 5.89 13.14 -5.04
C VAL A 207 6.31 11.95 -5.91
N MET A 208 5.62 10.81 -5.88
CA MET A 208 5.93 9.67 -6.77
C MET A 208 5.85 10.06 -8.26
N VAL A 209 4.83 10.82 -8.65
CA VAL A 209 4.62 11.29 -10.03
C VAL A 209 5.70 12.29 -10.45
N SER A 210 6.23 13.09 -9.53
CA SER A 210 7.34 14.00 -9.81
C SER A 210 8.60 13.27 -10.34
N HIS A 211 8.74 11.97 -10.02
CA HIS A 211 9.80 11.14 -10.58
C HIS A 211 9.76 11.09 -12.11
N PHE A 212 8.56 11.09 -12.71
CA PHE A 212 8.42 10.96 -14.15
C PHE A 212 8.98 12.16 -14.92
N PHE A 213 9.09 13.32 -14.26
CA PHE A 213 9.70 14.53 -14.81
C PHE A 213 11.22 14.59 -14.59
N SER A 214 11.79 13.63 -13.85
CA SER A 214 13.24 13.56 -13.60
C SER A 214 13.99 12.99 -14.79
N ARG A 215 15.21 13.48 -15.04
CA ARG A 215 16.14 12.92 -16.04
C ARG A 215 16.57 11.47 -15.73
N LYS A 216 16.26 10.96 -14.55
CA LYS A 216 16.56 9.59 -14.12
C LYS A 216 15.45 8.58 -14.42
N ASN A 217 14.29 9.06 -14.89
CA ASN A 217 13.13 8.23 -15.18
C ASN A 217 13.38 7.29 -16.36
N ALA A 218 13.27 5.98 -16.15
CA ALA A 218 13.28 5.00 -17.22
C ALA A 218 11.88 4.56 -17.66
N LEU A 219 10.83 4.92 -16.91
CA LEU A 219 9.44 4.57 -17.18
C LEU A 219 8.84 5.51 -18.23
N ARG A 220 8.38 4.95 -19.34
CA ARG A 220 7.67 5.69 -20.39
C ARG A 220 6.36 5.01 -20.74
N LEU A 221 5.39 5.81 -21.18
CA LEU A 221 4.19 5.27 -21.81
C LEU A 221 4.57 4.73 -23.20
N SER A 222 4.19 3.49 -23.47
CA SER A 222 4.44 2.80 -24.73
C SER A 222 3.17 2.12 -25.24
N ARG A 223 3.12 1.85 -26.54
CA ARG A 223 2.01 1.11 -27.13
C ARG A 223 1.99 -0.31 -26.56
N VAL A 224 0.82 -0.73 -26.07
CA VAL A 224 0.62 -2.09 -25.61
C VAL A 224 0.12 -2.93 -26.77
N HIS A 225 0.92 -3.90 -27.20
CA HIS A 225 0.51 -4.97 -28.11
C HIS A 225 0.06 -6.19 -27.27
N ASP A 226 -0.97 -6.90 -27.74
CA ASP A 226 -1.56 -8.07 -27.05
C ASP A 226 -2.03 -7.81 -25.62
N CYS A 227 -2.79 -6.73 -25.42
CA CYS A 227 -3.29 -6.29 -24.11
C CYS A 227 -3.90 -7.42 -23.27
N ILE A 228 -4.73 -8.27 -23.87
CA ILE A 228 -5.43 -9.35 -23.13
C ILE A 228 -4.44 -10.37 -22.57
N HIS A 229 -3.49 -10.84 -23.39
CA HIS A 229 -2.53 -11.84 -22.96
C HIS A 229 -1.59 -11.29 -21.88
N LYS A 230 -1.04 -10.09 -22.11
CA LYS A 230 -0.16 -9.43 -21.13
C LYS A 230 -0.88 -9.10 -19.81
N THR A 231 -2.18 -8.77 -19.87
CA THR A 231 -2.97 -8.51 -18.65
C THR A 231 -3.14 -9.80 -17.85
N LYS A 232 -3.42 -10.93 -18.51
CA LYS A 232 -3.51 -12.23 -17.84
C LYS A 232 -2.20 -12.60 -17.14
N GLU A 233 -1.06 -12.41 -17.80
CA GLU A 233 0.24 -12.66 -17.16
C GLU A 233 0.50 -11.76 -15.96
N LEU A 234 0.20 -10.46 -16.09
CA LEU A 234 0.35 -9.48 -15.02
C LEU A 234 -0.50 -9.86 -13.81
N VAL A 235 -1.79 -10.16 -14.05
CA VAL A 235 -2.71 -10.62 -13.00
C VAL A 235 -2.20 -11.90 -12.37
N PHE A 236 -1.77 -12.89 -13.15
CA PHE A 236 -1.26 -14.15 -12.62
C PHE A 236 -0.06 -13.96 -11.69
N ASN A 237 0.88 -13.07 -12.03
CA ASN A 237 2.05 -12.78 -11.19
C ASN A 237 1.70 -12.02 -9.91
N GLY A 238 0.75 -11.08 -9.97
CA GLY A 238 0.30 -10.32 -8.80
C GLY A 238 -0.76 -11.04 -7.95
N CYS A 239 -1.37 -12.11 -8.48
CA CYS A 239 -2.52 -12.78 -7.89
C CYS A 239 -2.20 -13.36 -6.50
N SER A 240 -1.03 -13.94 -6.31
CA SER A 240 -0.65 -14.55 -5.03
C SER A 240 -0.67 -13.53 -3.89
N THR A 241 -0.01 -12.38 -4.09
CA THR A 241 0.02 -11.30 -3.09
C THR A 241 -1.35 -10.64 -2.95
N PHE A 242 -2.07 -10.44 -4.05
CA PHE A 242 -3.43 -9.92 -4.02
C PHE A 242 -4.38 -10.80 -3.18
N VAL A 243 -4.36 -12.12 -3.39
CA VAL A 243 -5.21 -13.07 -2.66
C VAL A 243 -4.86 -13.06 -1.16
N SER A 244 -3.59 -12.94 -0.79
CA SER A 244 -3.19 -12.81 0.62
C SER A 244 -3.73 -11.54 1.26
N GLU A 245 -3.60 -10.40 0.59
CA GLU A 245 -4.04 -9.09 1.12
C GLU A 245 -5.57 -8.98 1.18
N ILE A 246 -6.28 -9.44 0.14
CA ILE A 246 -7.74 -9.43 0.17
C ILE A 246 -8.29 -10.41 1.21
N ALA A 247 -7.62 -11.56 1.43
CA ALA A 247 -7.99 -12.48 2.50
C ALA A 247 -7.84 -11.81 3.88
N MET A 248 -6.77 -11.05 4.12
CA MET A 248 -6.63 -10.24 5.34
C MET A 248 -7.77 -9.24 5.50
N GLY A 249 -8.16 -8.54 4.43
CA GLY A 249 -9.29 -7.61 4.46
C GLY A 249 -10.62 -8.29 4.78
N ILE A 250 -10.89 -9.45 4.17
CA ILE A 250 -12.09 -10.26 4.43
C ILE A 250 -12.08 -10.77 5.88
N ILE A 251 -10.95 -11.26 6.39
CA ILE A 251 -10.83 -11.72 7.77
C ILE A 251 -11.11 -10.57 8.74
N ALA A 252 -10.52 -9.38 8.52
CA ALA A 252 -10.78 -8.21 9.34
C ALA A 252 -12.27 -7.82 9.33
N MET A 253 -12.90 -7.82 8.16
CA MET A 253 -14.35 -7.60 8.02
C MET A 253 -15.18 -8.61 8.83
N LEU A 254 -14.84 -9.90 8.73
CA LEU A 254 -15.55 -10.94 9.47
C LEU A 254 -15.38 -10.75 10.98
N PHE A 255 -14.17 -10.43 11.46
CA PHE A 255 -13.94 -10.13 12.88
C PHE A 255 -14.73 -8.91 13.34
N ASN A 256 -14.69 -7.80 12.59
CA ASN A 256 -15.47 -6.60 12.92
C ASN A 256 -16.95 -6.93 13.12
N ARG A 257 -17.53 -7.70 12.19
CA ARG A 257 -18.93 -8.08 12.24
C ARG A 257 -19.25 -9.00 13.43
N GLN A 258 -18.39 -9.98 13.70
CA GLN A 258 -18.60 -10.87 14.85
C GLN A 258 -18.47 -10.13 16.18
N ILE A 259 -17.49 -9.23 16.30
CA ILE A 259 -17.31 -8.41 17.50
C ILE A 259 -18.51 -7.49 17.71
N MET A 260 -18.98 -6.82 16.66
CA MET A 260 -20.18 -5.97 16.76
C MET A 260 -21.43 -6.75 17.16
N ASN A 261 -21.62 -7.96 16.62
CA ASN A 261 -22.78 -8.79 16.94
C ASN A 261 -22.80 -9.31 18.39
N TYR A 262 -21.64 -9.63 18.97
CA TYR A 262 -21.57 -10.30 20.28
C TYR A 262 -21.09 -9.42 21.43
N LEU A 263 -20.26 -8.41 21.14
CA LEU A 263 -19.52 -7.64 22.15
C LEU A 263 -19.72 -6.12 22.01
N GLY A 264 -20.27 -5.66 20.87
CA GLY A 264 -20.57 -4.25 20.63
C GLY A 264 -19.34 -3.38 20.30
N SER A 265 -19.57 -2.07 20.26
CA SER A 265 -18.63 -1.07 19.75
C SER A 265 -17.39 -0.86 20.64
N ASP A 266 -17.52 -0.96 21.96
CA ASP A 266 -16.38 -0.82 22.89
C ASP A 266 -15.34 -1.91 22.66
N ALA A 267 -15.77 -3.16 22.46
CA ALA A 267 -14.88 -4.26 22.14
C ALA A 267 -14.24 -4.09 20.75
N LEU A 268 -14.98 -3.53 19.79
CA LEU A 268 -14.44 -3.22 18.46
C LEU A 268 -13.37 -2.12 18.52
N ALA A 269 -13.54 -1.13 19.39
CA ALA A 269 -12.54 -0.09 19.62
C ALA A 269 -11.22 -0.69 20.16
N VAL A 270 -11.30 -1.58 21.14
CA VAL A 270 -10.13 -2.30 21.68
C VAL A 270 -9.49 -3.17 20.60
N PHE A 271 -10.29 -3.90 19.81
CA PHE A 271 -9.79 -4.70 18.70
C PHE A 271 -9.04 -3.85 17.66
N GLY A 272 -9.55 -2.66 17.33
CA GLY A 272 -8.87 -1.72 16.44
C GLY A 272 -7.45 -1.37 16.90
N VAL A 273 -7.29 -1.08 18.20
CA VAL A 273 -5.97 -0.80 18.79
C VAL A 273 -5.05 -2.03 18.72
N ILE A 274 -5.57 -3.23 19.02
CA ILE A 274 -4.81 -4.48 18.93
C ILE A 274 -4.32 -4.73 17.50
N VAL A 275 -5.17 -4.49 16.49
CA VAL A 275 -4.80 -4.63 15.08
C VAL A 275 -3.69 -3.65 14.70
N GLN A 276 -3.73 -2.40 15.15
CA GLN A 276 -2.65 -1.43 14.88
C GLN A 276 -1.32 -1.84 15.52
N ILE A 277 -1.34 -2.33 16.76
CA ILE A 277 -0.13 -2.86 17.42
C ILE A 277 0.40 -4.10 16.68
N SER A 278 -0.49 -4.99 16.23
CA SER A 278 -0.11 -6.16 15.43
C SER A 278 0.51 -5.74 14.09
N GLY A 279 -0.02 -4.69 13.46
CA GLY A 279 0.51 -4.10 12.24
C GLY A 279 1.94 -3.59 12.39
N LEU A 280 2.32 -3.05 13.56
CA LEU A 280 3.71 -2.65 13.84
C LEU A 280 4.67 -3.85 13.80
N VAL A 281 4.28 -5.02 14.31
CA VAL A 281 5.12 -6.22 14.20
C VAL A 281 5.17 -6.70 12.74
N GLN A 282 4.04 -6.67 12.05
CA GLN A 282 3.95 -7.09 10.66
C GLN A 282 4.77 -6.22 9.71
N CYS A 283 4.99 -4.93 10.04
CA CYS A 283 5.79 -4.01 9.24
C CYS A 283 7.24 -4.50 9.05
N PHE A 284 7.81 -5.16 10.06
CA PHE A 284 9.14 -5.76 9.97
C PHE A 284 9.17 -6.90 8.96
N THR A 285 8.16 -7.77 8.98
CA THR A 285 8.04 -8.88 8.03
C THR A 285 7.82 -8.38 6.61
N TYR A 286 6.98 -7.36 6.42
CA TYR A 286 6.79 -6.75 5.10
C TYR A 286 8.07 -6.10 4.57
N ALA A 287 8.84 -5.41 5.42
CA ALA A 287 10.11 -4.80 5.02
C ALA A 287 11.12 -5.83 4.49
N VAL A 288 11.20 -7.00 5.13
CA VAL A 288 12.04 -8.12 4.65
C VAL A 288 11.64 -8.57 3.24
N GLY A 289 10.34 -8.73 2.99
CA GLY A 289 9.81 -9.12 1.68
C GLY A 289 10.05 -8.07 0.60
N GLN A 290 9.74 -6.80 0.90
CA GLN A 290 9.93 -5.68 -0.02
C GLN A 290 11.41 -5.45 -0.36
N ALA A 291 12.33 -5.68 0.58
CA ALA A 291 13.76 -5.59 0.34
C ALA A 291 14.27 -6.71 -0.59
N ALA A 292 13.72 -7.92 -0.46
CA ALA A 292 14.11 -9.07 -1.25
C ALA A 292 13.57 -9.02 -2.69
N GLN A 293 12.35 -8.51 -2.88
CA GLN A 293 11.64 -8.55 -4.17
C GLN A 293 12.46 -8.00 -5.36
N PRO A 294 13.03 -6.78 -5.34
CA PRO A 294 13.75 -6.24 -6.49
C PRO A 294 15.07 -6.96 -6.74
N ILE A 295 15.77 -7.37 -5.68
CA ILE A 295 17.03 -8.11 -5.77
C ILE A 295 16.80 -9.48 -6.44
N ILE A 296 15.76 -10.20 -5.99
CA ILE A 296 15.38 -11.48 -6.58
C ILE A 296 14.93 -11.28 -8.04
N SER A 297 14.08 -10.30 -8.31
CA SER A 297 13.56 -10.03 -9.65
C SER A 297 14.67 -9.74 -10.66
N GLU A 298 15.65 -8.90 -10.31
CA GLU A 298 16.74 -8.54 -11.21
C GLU A 298 17.71 -9.71 -11.43
N ASN A 299 18.08 -10.45 -10.37
CA ASN A 299 18.97 -11.61 -10.49
C ASN A 299 18.31 -12.80 -11.20
N TYR A 300 16.99 -12.98 -11.05
CA TYR A 300 16.21 -13.97 -11.79
C TYR A 300 16.24 -13.70 -13.29
N SER A 301 16.19 -12.42 -13.67
CA SER A 301 16.15 -11.98 -15.07
C SER A 301 17.45 -12.26 -15.84
N VAL A 302 18.57 -12.46 -15.14
CA VAL A 302 19.88 -12.83 -15.71
C VAL A 302 20.34 -14.24 -15.29
N HIS A 303 19.44 -15.06 -14.74
CA HIS A 303 19.71 -16.44 -14.31
C HIS A 303 20.83 -16.61 -13.25
N HIS A 304 21.03 -15.62 -12.37
CA HIS A 304 22.00 -15.67 -11.26
C HIS A 304 21.41 -16.39 -10.03
N TRP A 305 21.20 -17.71 -10.13
CA TRP A 305 20.54 -18.52 -9.09
C TRP A 305 21.24 -18.52 -7.73
N GLU A 306 22.58 -18.46 -7.72
CA GLU A 306 23.37 -18.40 -6.48
C GLU A 306 23.04 -17.14 -5.67
N ARG A 307 22.96 -15.99 -6.35
CA ARG A 307 22.62 -14.69 -5.76
C ARG A 307 21.20 -14.68 -5.19
N ILE A 308 20.26 -15.37 -5.85
CA ILE A 308 18.90 -15.56 -5.33
C ILE A 308 18.92 -16.38 -4.04
N ARG A 309 19.73 -17.45 -3.99
CA ARG A 309 19.87 -18.29 -2.78
C ARG A 309 20.48 -17.52 -1.62
N GLU A 310 21.47 -16.67 -1.87
CA GLU A 310 22.04 -15.78 -0.85
C GLU A 310 21.02 -14.75 -0.33
N THR A 311 20.28 -14.10 -1.24
CA THR A 311 19.22 -13.14 -0.86
C THR A 311 18.16 -13.80 0.01
N ARG A 312 17.74 -15.02 -0.36
CA ARG A 312 16.82 -15.84 0.45
C ARG A 312 17.41 -16.17 1.82
N LYS A 313 18.70 -16.51 1.91
CA LYS A 313 19.37 -16.78 3.19
C LYS A 313 19.32 -15.57 4.12
N TYR A 314 19.66 -14.38 3.63
CA TYR A 314 19.55 -13.16 4.43
C TYR A 314 18.12 -12.85 4.85
N SER A 315 17.16 -13.02 3.93
CA SER A 315 15.73 -12.81 4.21
C SER A 315 15.22 -13.73 5.31
N LEU A 316 15.59 -15.02 5.27
CA LEU A 316 15.22 -15.99 6.30
C LEU A 316 15.88 -15.68 7.65
N ILE A 317 17.15 -15.29 7.67
CA ILE A 317 17.84 -14.90 8.90
C ILE A 317 17.14 -13.69 9.54
N CYS A 318 16.85 -12.66 8.76
CA CYS A 318 16.14 -11.48 9.24
C CYS A 318 14.73 -11.83 9.74
N ALA A 319 13.98 -12.65 8.99
CA ALA A 319 12.65 -13.08 9.39
C ALA A 319 12.66 -13.87 10.71
N THR A 320 13.67 -14.73 10.94
CA THR A 320 13.83 -15.48 12.20
C THR A 320 14.20 -14.57 13.37
N ILE A 321 14.95 -13.48 13.15
CA ILE A 321 15.30 -12.52 14.22
C ILE A 321 14.08 -11.68 14.63
N ILE A 322 13.18 -11.41 13.69
CA ILE A 322 11.96 -10.60 13.91
C ILE A 322 10.88 -11.40 14.65
N ARG A 323 10.86 -12.73 14.48
CA ARG A 323 9.88 -13.65 15.05
C ARG A 323 10.15 -13.97 16.51
#